data_AF-A0A7Y3E7D6-F1
#
_entry.id   AF-A0A7Y3E7D6-F1
#
_cell.length_a   1.000
_cell.length_b   1.000
_cell.length_c   1.000
_cell.angle_alpha   90.00
_cell.angle_beta   90.00
_cell.angle_gamma   90.00
#
_symmetry.space_group_name_H-M   'P 1'
#
loop_
_entity.id
_entity.type
_entity.pdbx_description
1 polymer ?
#
loop_
_entity_poly.entity_id
_entity_poly.type
_entity_poly.pdbx_seq_one_letter_code
_entity_poly.pdbx_strand_id
1 'polypeptide(L)' 'MKFNFILTKFILILSLFLFNHTQSFSQVGINTTSPSAGAILDVDSGDKGILVPRVDIANLNNIAPVTG' A
#
# COMPACT_ATOMS: atom_id res chain seq x y z
N MET A 1 45.35 -17.82 -7.98
CA MET A 1 43.98 -18.30 -7.66
C MET A 1 43.31 -17.55 -6.50
N LYS A 2 44.02 -17.20 -5.41
CA LYS A 2 43.45 -16.50 -4.24
C LYS A 2 43.00 -15.05 -4.48
N PHE A 3 43.65 -14.29 -5.37
CA PHE A 3 43.32 -12.89 -5.66
C PHE A 3 41.95 -12.73 -6.33
N ASN A 4 41.68 -13.50 -7.40
CA ASN A 4 40.35 -13.52 -8.05
C ASN A 4 39.25 -13.92 -7.06
N PHE A 5 39.54 -14.84 -6.14
CA PHE A 5 38.59 -15.25 -5.10
C PHE A 5 38.26 -14.14 -4.10
N ILE A 6 39.21 -13.26 -3.76
CA ILE A 6 38.99 -12.09 -2.91
C ILE A 6 38.20 -11.02 -3.67
N LEU A 7 38.54 -10.77 -4.92
CA LEU A 7 37.85 -9.78 -5.77
C LEU A 7 36.39 -10.15 -6.01
N THR A 8 36.09 -11.43 -6.27
CA THR A 8 34.71 -11.91 -6.46
C THR A 8 33.87 -11.75 -5.17
N LYS A 9 34.46 -12.00 -3.99
CA LYS A 9 33.79 -11.77 -2.70
C LYS A 9 33.49 -10.30 -2.45
N PHE A 10 34.42 -9.42 -2.80
CA PHE A 10 34.24 -7.97 -2.67
C PHE A 10 33.09 -7.48 -3.56
N ILE A 11 33.04 -7.94 -4.82
CA ILE A 11 31.97 -7.60 -5.76
C ILE A 11 30.61 -8.13 -5.27
N LEU A 12 30.56 -9.34 -4.70
CA LEU A 12 29.33 -9.90 -4.10
C LEU A 12 28.82 -9.08 -2.91
N ILE A 13 29.71 -8.65 -2.01
CA ILE A 13 29.35 -7.82 -0.85
C ILE A 13 28.84 -6.45 -1.31
N LEU A 14 29.50 -5.85 -2.30
CA LEU A 14 29.09 -4.57 -2.87
C LEU A 14 27.71 -4.66 -3.54
N SER A 15 27.47 -5.73 -4.32
CA SER A 15 26.16 -5.99 -4.95
C SER A 15 25.05 -6.13 -3.90
N LEU A 16 25.30 -6.86 -2.82
CA LEU A 16 24.33 -7.03 -1.74
C LEU A 16 23.99 -5.70 -1.04
N PHE A 17 24.98 -4.83 -0.84
CA PHE A 17 24.76 -3.52 -0.22
C PHE A 17 23.89 -2.60 -1.10
N LEU A 18 24.08 -2.64 -2.42
CA LEU A 18 23.37 -1.79 -3.38
C LEU A 18 21.91 -2.21 -3.63
N PHE A 19 21.54 -3.47 -3.35
CA PHE A 19 20.18 -3.98 -3.61
C PHE A 19 19.12 -3.62 -2.54
N ASN A 20 19.51 -3.04 -1.40
CA ASN A 20 18.58 -2.78 -0.29
C ASN A 20 17.66 -1.55 -0.47
N HIS A 21 17.75 -0.83 -1.60
CA HIS A 21 17.04 0.44 -1.80
C HIS A 21 15.79 0.31 -2.70
N THR A 22 14.98 -0.72 -2.49
CA THR A 22 13.65 -0.80 -3.12
C THR A 22 12.59 -0.68 -2.04
N GLN A 23 12.24 0.55 -1.67
CA GLN A 23 11.05 0.82 -0.88
C GLN A 23 9.83 0.58 -1.78
N SER A 24 9.24 -0.62 -1.68
CA SER A 24 7.99 -0.93 -2.37
C SER A 24 6.83 -0.37 -1.55
N PHE A 25 6.10 0.60 -2.12
CA PHE A 25 4.90 1.17 -1.50
C PHE A 25 3.67 0.38 -1.99
N SER A 26 2.98 -0.29 -1.06
CA SER A 26 1.69 -0.96 -1.32
C SER A 26 0.51 -0.10 -0.84
N GLN A 27 0.58 1.22 -1.04
CA GLN A 27 -0.40 2.15 -0.49
C GLN A 27 -1.63 2.30 -1.40
N VAL A 28 -2.83 2.30 -0.82
CA VAL A 28 -4.10 2.58 -1.55
C VAL A 28 -4.55 4.01 -1.24
N GLY A 29 -3.83 4.97 -1.81
CA GLY A 29 -4.26 6.37 -1.87
C GLY A 29 -5.02 6.63 -3.18
N ILE A 30 -6.09 7.43 -3.15
CA ILE A 30 -6.75 7.93 -4.35
C ILE A 30 -6.54 9.44 -4.42
N ASN A 31 -5.93 9.90 -5.52
CA ASN A 31 -5.54 11.30 -5.73
C ASN A 31 -4.57 11.87 -4.68
N THR A 32 -3.88 11.00 -3.92
CA THR A 32 -2.77 11.34 -3.03
C THR A 32 -1.62 10.36 -3.21
N THR A 33 -0.38 10.85 -3.21
CA THR A 33 0.84 10.01 -3.23
C THR A 33 1.42 9.81 -1.83
N SER A 34 0.80 10.38 -0.80
CA SER A 34 1.24 10.24 0.59
C SER A 34 0.02 10.03 1.50
N PRO A 35 -0.59 8.83 1.49
CA PRO A 35 -1.66 8.49 2.41
C PRO A 35 -1.26 8.70 3.88
N SER A 36 -2.21 9.13 4.70
CA SER A 36 -2.04 9.21 6.15
C SER A 36 -1.62 7.85 6.71
N ALA A 37 -0.63 7.86 7.62
CA ALA A 37 -0.03 6.64 8.16
C ALA A 37 -1.01 5.70 8.90
N GLY A 38 -2.17 6.22 9.33
CA GLY A 38 -3.23 5.44 9.97
C GLY A 38 -4.37 5.01 9.04
N ALA A 39 -4.33 5.40 7.77
CA ALA A 39 -5.41 5.14 6.82
C ALA A 39 -5.17 3.82 6.08
N ILE A 40 -6.18 2.94 6.08
CA ILE A 40 -6.21 1.80 5.17
C ILE A 40 -6.47 2.27 3.74
N LEU A 41 -7.31 3.30 3.54
CA LEU A 41 -7.59 3.99 2.29
C LEU A 41 -7.64 5.49 2.57
N ASP A 42 -6.85 6.27 1.84
CA ASP A 42 -6.84 7.74 1.93
C ASP A 42 -7.27 8.34 0.59
N VAL A 43 -8.23 9.27 0.63
CA VAL A 43 -8.82 9.88 -0.57
C VAL A 43 -8.77 11.39 -0.41
N ASP A 44 -8.06 12.06 -1.31
CA ASP A 44 -7.96 13.52 -1.31
C ASP A 44 -8.76 14.13 -2.47
N SER A 45 -9.78 14.94 -2.15
CA SER A 45 -10.59 15.64 -3.13
C SER A 45 -11.22 16.90 -2.51
N GLY A 46 -11.22 18.01 -3.25
CA GLY A 46 -11.82 19.26 -2.78
C GLY A 46 -13.34 19.32 -2.88
N ASP A 47 -13.96 18.48 -3.72
CA ASP A 47 -15.38 18.59 -4.08
C ASP A 47 -16.08 17.25 -4.35
N LYS A 48 -15.41 16.12 -4.10
CA LYS A 48 -15.96 14.76 -4.25
C LYS A 48 -15.63 13.92 -3.02
N GLY A 49 -16.28 12.76 -2.91
CA GLY A 49 -16.03 11.78 -1.87
C GLY A 49 -16.23 10.36 -2.40
N ILE A 50 -16.17 9.38 -1.50
CA ILE A 50 -16.42 7.97 -1.82
C ILE A 50 -17.93 7.67 -1.80
N LEU A 51 -18.43 7.03 -2.86
CA LEU A 51 -19.77 6.45 -2.86
C LEU A 51 -19.70 5.04 -2.28
N VAL A 52 -20.02 4.90 -0.99
CA VAL A 52 -20.15 3.59 -0.35
C VAL A 52 -21.38 2.84 -0.89
N PRO A 53 -21.42 1.50 -0.81
CA PRO A 53 -22.58 0.72 -1.20
C PRO A 53 -23.87 1.26 -0.57
N ARG A 54 -24.88 1.52 -1.41
CA ARG A 54 -26.21 1.93 -0.96
C ARG A 54 -27.09 0.71 -0.82
N VAL A 55 -27.68 0.56 0.35
CA VAL A 55 -28.62 -0.51 0.66
C VAL A 55 -30.03 0.06 0.61
N ASP A 56 -30.93 -0.58 -0.13
CA ASP A 56 -32.34 -0.25 -0.08
C ASP A 56 -32.98 -0.94 1.13
N ILE A 57 -33.53 -0.15 2.05
CA ILE A 57 -34.18 -0.65 3.28
C ILE A 57 -35.66 -0.35 3.17
N ALA A 58 -36.43 -1.36 2.79
CA ALA A 58 -37.87 -1.25 2.62
C ALA A 58 -38.64 -0.99 3.94
N ASN A 59 -38.06 -1.38 5.09
CA ASN A 59 -38.67 -1.21 6.41
C ASN A 59 -37.60 -0.93 7.47
N LEU A 60 -37.62 0.28 8.07
CA LEU A 60 -36.65 0.72 9.08
C LEU A 60 -36.75 -0.03 10.42
N ASN A 61 -37.82 -0.80 10.65
CA ASN A 61 -37.98 -1.66 11.83
C ASN A 61 -37.40 -3.06 11.62
N ASN A 62 -36.99 -3.41 10.40
CA ASN A 62 -36.37 -4.68 10.07
C ASN A 62 -34.89 -4.47 9.78
N ILE A 63 -34.03 -5.30 10.37
CA ILE A 63 -32.57 -5.18 10.16
C ILE A 63 -32.16 -5.62 8.75
N ALA A 64 -32.91 -6.56 8.15
CA ALA A 64 -32.61 -7.03 6.80
C ALA A 64 -32.77 -5.90 5.76
N PRO A 65 -31.88 -5.82 4.76
CA PRO A 65 -30.84 -6.81 4.43
C PRO A 65 -29.49 -6.56 5.11
N VAL A 66 -29.38 -5.60 6.03
CA VAL A 66 -28.12 -5.31 6.73
C VAL A 66 -27.84 -6.43 7.74
N THR A 67 -26.62 -6.96 7.70
CA THR A 67 -26.11 -7.97 8.65
C THR A 67 -24.82 -7.46 9.28
N GLY A 68 -24.58 -7.80 10.55
CA GLY A 68 -23.35 -7.47 11.29
C GLY A 68 -22.71 -8.71 11.88
#